data_AF-A0A378UDB8-F1
#
_entry.id   AF-A0A378UDB8-F1
#
_cell.length_a   1.000
_cell.length_b   1.000
_cell.length_c   1.000
_cell.angle_alpha   90.00
_cell.angle_beta   90.00
_cell.angle_gamma   90.00
#
_symmetry.space_group_name_H-M   'P 1'
#
loop_
_entity.id
_entity.type
_entity.pdbx_description
1 polymer ?
#
loop_
_entity_poly.entity_id
_entity_poly.type
_entity_poly.pdbx_seq_one_letter_code
_entity_poly.pdbx_strand_id
1 'polypeptide(L)'
;MVALLEELSPRVEQYSIDECFLDAQGIGHCMDLEDFGRQLRGHVLSGTGLTIGVGFGATKTLAKSAQWASKEWPQFRGVLALSPIIHAGRQNYSACSRWKKSGA
;
A
#
# COMPACT_ATOMS: atom_id res chain seq x y z
N MET A 1 12.08 -6.90 0.25
CA MET A 1 10.76 -6.24 0.17
C MET A 1 9.66 -7.24 -0.10
N VAL A 2 9.64 -7.92 -1.26
CA VAL A 2 8.60 -8.90 -1.64
C VAL A 2 8.35 -9.95 -0.55
N ALA A 3 9.39 -10.66 -0.08
CA ALA A 3 9.25 -11.69 0.97
C ALA A 3 8.56 -11.18 2.26
N LEU A 4 8.87 -9.94 2.69
CA LEU A 4 8.22 -9.33 3.86
C LEU A 4 6.75 -8.98 3.60
N LEU A 5 6.42 -8.60 2.36
CA LEU A 5 5.03 -8.35 1.97
C LEU A 5 4.23 -9.66 1.92
N GLU A 6 4.86 -10.76 1.48
CA GLU A 6 4.25 -12.10 1.42
C GLU A 6 3.92 -12.67 2.80
N GLU A 7 4.62 -12.25 3.85
CA GLU A 7 4.28 -12.60 5.25
C GLU A 7 2.97 -11.97 5.73
N LEU A 8 2.55 -10.84 5.14
CA LEU A 8 1.37 -10.07 5.55
C LEU A 8 0.22 -10.13 4.54
N SER A 9 0.48 -10.58 3.31
CA SER A 9 -0.54 -10.73 2.28
C SER A 9 -0.30 -12.00 1.47
N PRO A 10 -1.34 -12.83 1.27
CA PRO A 10 -1.21 -14.10 0.56
C PRO A 10 -0.97 -13.93 -0.96
N ARG A 11 -1.18 -12.73 -1.51
CA ARG A 11 -1.07 -12.45 -2.95
C ARG A 11 -0.30 -11.17 -3.19
N VAL A 12 0.99 -11.33 -3.47
CA VAL A 12 1.90 -10.26 -3.86
C VAL A 12 2.30 -10.46 -5.33
N GLU A 13 2.11 -9.42 -6.14
CA GLU A 13 2.54 -9.37 -7.53
C GLU A 13 3.67 -8.36 -7.65
N GLN A 14 4.89 -8.84 -7.87
CA GLN A 14 6.04 -7.98 -8.08
C GLN A 14 5.97 -7.33 -9.47
N TYR A 15 5.98 -5.99 -9.52
CA TYR A 15 5.97 -5.22 -10.77
C TYR A 15 7.38 -4.74 -11.16
N SER A 16 8.21 -4.39 -10.16
CA SER A 16 9.62 -4.04 -10.34
C SER A 16 10.42 -4.40 -9.07
N ILE A 17 11.71 -4.05 -9.03
CA ILE A 17 12.55 -4.22 -7.83
C ILE A 17 12.03 -3.45 -6.62
N ASP A 18 11.38 -2.30 -6.84
CA ASP A 18 10.93 -1.37 -5.81
C ASP A 18 9.42 -1.14 -5.82
N GLU A 19 8.66 -1.94 -6.57
CA GLU A 19 7.21 -1.83 -6.69
C GLU A 19 6.51 -3.20 -6.70
N CYS A 20 5.48 -3.32 -5.86
CA CYS A 20 4.62 -4.49 -5.77
C CYS A 20 3.14 -4.10 -5.68
N PHE A 21 2.28 -4.94 -6.25
CA PHE A 21 0.84 -4.89 -6.01
C PHE A 21 0.45 -6.01 -5.03
N LEU A 22 -0.46 -5.72 -4.12
CA LEU A 22 -1.01 -6.72 -3.21
C LEU A 22 -2.53 -6.81 -3.41
N ASP A 23 -3.07 -8.01 -3.23
CA ASP A 23 -4.50 -8.20 -3.07
C ASP A 23 -4.89 -7.81 -1.63
N ALA A 24 -5.77 -6.81 -1.52
CA ALA A 24 -6.30 -6.32 -0.24
C ALA A 24 -7.79 -6.65 -0.08
N GLN A 25 -8.31 -7.58 -0.88
CA GLN A 25 -9.65 -8.15 -0.68
C GLN A 25 -9.79 -8.73 0.72
N GLY A 26 -10.94 -8.46 1.34
CA GLY A 26 -11.28 -9.00 2.67
C GLY A 26 -10.59 -8.30 3.85
N ILE A 27 -9.48 -7.59 3.64
CA ILE A 27 -8.76 -6.89 4.72
C ILE A 27 -9.66 -5.84 5.37
N GLY A 28 -10.43 -5.10 4.56
CA GLY A 28 -11.39 -4.11 5.05
C GLY A 28 -12.50 -4.65 5.96
N HIS A 29 -12.71 -5.97 6.01
CA HIS A 29 -13.65 -6.60 6.96
C HIS A 29 -13.00 -6.88 8.32
N CYS A 30 -11.68 -7.02 8.37
CA CYS A 30 -10.92 -7.33 9.58
C CYS A 30 -10.31 -6.08 10.21
N MET A 31 -9.94 -5.08 9.40
CA MET A 31 -9.27 -3.86 9.85
C MET A 31 -9.40 -2.73 8.82
N ASP A 32 -9.14 -1.50 9.27
CA ASP A 32 -9.03 -0.36 8.35
C ASP A 32 -7.86 -0.53 7.38
N LEU A 33 -8.07 -0.17 6.11
CA LEU A 33 -7.05 -0.33 5.06
C LEU A 33 -5.82 0.53 5.34
N GLU A 34 -5.99 1.74 5.88
CA GLU A 34 -4.84 2.57 6.21
C GLU A 34 -4.05 2.02 7.39
N ASP A 35 -4.72 1.40 8.37
CA ASP A 35 -4.04 0.71 9.47
C ASP A 35 -3.24 -0.49 8.96
N PHE A 36 -3.80 -1.27 8.04
CA PHE A 36 -3.05 -2.31 7.35
C PHE A 36 -1.85 -1.74 6.57
N GLY A 37 -2.03 -0.62 5.87
CA GLY A 37 -0.94 0.08 5.18
C GLY A 37 0.16 0.56 6.12
N ARG A 38 -0.19 1.04 7.32
CA ARG A 38 0.77 1.42 8.36
C ARG A 38 1.55 0.20 8.88
N GLN A 39 0.89 -0.94 9.04
CA GLN A 39 1.54 -2.21 9.41
C GLN A 39 2.51 -2.68 8.34
N LEU A 40 2.12 -2.69 7.07
CA LEU A 40 3.01 -3.03 5.95
C LEU A 40 4.27 -2.15 5.95
N ARG A 41 4.11 -0.84 6.17
CA ARG A 41 5.23 0.10 6.23
C ARG A 41 6.15 -0.17 7.40
N GLY A 42 5.61 -0.42 8.59
CA GLY A 42 6.37 -0.74 9.78
C GLY A 42 7.16 -2.05 9.61
N HIS A 43 6.52 -3.08 9.06
CA HIS A 43 7.14 -4.37 8.81
C HIS A 43 8.29 -4.30 7.81
N VAL A 44 8.07 -3.64 6.67
CA VAL A 44 9.11 -3.44 5.66
C VAL A 44 10.25 -2.57 6.20
N LEU A 45 9.93 -1.53 6.98
CA LEU A 45 10.95 -0.70 7.63
C LEU A 45 11.80 -1.51 8.61
N SER A 46 11.17 -2.33 9.46
CA SER A 46 11.89 -3.17 10.42
C SER A 46 12.77 -4.22 9.74
N GLY A 47 12.29 -4.83 8.66
CA GLY A 47 13.03 -5.91 7.97
C GLY A 47 14.09 -5.43 6.97
N THR A 48 13.99 -4.19 6.46
CA THR A 48 14.90 -3.70 5.40
C THR A 48 15.58 -2.37 5.70
N GLY A 49 15.12 -1.62 6.72
CA GLY A 49 15.52 -0.23 6.94
C GLY A 49 14.94 0.77 5.92
N LEU A 50 14.08 0.32 5.00
CA LEU A 50 13.51 1.15 3.93
C LEU A 50 12.06 1.52 4.22
N THR A 51 11.72 2.79 4.02
CA THR A 51 10.32 3.23 4.04
C THR A 51 9.68 3.03 2.66
N ILE A 52 8.45 2.54 2.66
CA ILE A 52 7.57 2.48 1.47
C ILE A 52 6.41 3.46 1.65
N GLY A 53 5.81 3.93 0.56
CA GLY A 53 4.42 4.39 0.59
C GLY A 53 3.48 3.20 0.41
N VAL A 54 2.23 3.32 0.86
CA VAL A 54 1.16 2.37 0.51
C VAL A 54 -0.08 3.10 0.00
N GLY A 55 -0.62 2.67 -1.14
CA GLY A 55 -1.86 3.21 -1.70
C GLY A 55 -2.89 2.12 -1.99
N PHE A 56 -4.13 2.31 -1.54
CA PHE A 56 -5.24 1.40 -1.82
C PHE A 56 -6.22 1.97 -2.82
N GLY A 57 -6.82 1.12 -3.65
CA GLY A 57 -7.91 1.51 -4.54
C GLY A 57 -8.61 0.32 -5.19
N ALA A 58 -9.79 0.58 -5.75
CA ALA A 58 -10.63 -0.44 -6.39
C ALA A 58 -10.03 -1.05 -7.68
N THR A 59 -8.95 -0.46 -8.20
CA THR A 59 -8.17 -0.96 -9.34
C THR A 59 -6.69 -0.74 -9.09
N LYS A 60 -5.81 -1.51 -9.76
CA LYS A 60 -4.36 -1.30 -9.70
C LYS A 60 -3.95 0.12 -10.05
N THR A 61 -4.61 0.74 -11.03
CA THR A 61 -4.35 2.13 -11.43
C THR A 61 -4.68 3.10 -10.31
N LEU A 62 -5.86 2.98 -9.68
CA LEU A 62 -6.25 3.83 -8.55
C LEU A 62 -5.33 3.62 -7.34
N ALA A 63 -4.97 2.37 -7.04
CA ALA A 63 -4.03 2.05 -5.98
C ALA A 63 -2.67 2.72 -6.23
N LYS A 64 -2.18 2.71 -7.47
CA LYS A 64 -0.93 3.38 -7.85
C LYS A 64 -1.01 4.91 -7.78
N SER A 65 -2.15 5.50 -8.17
CA SER A 65 -2.40 6.93 -7.99
C SER A 65 -2.45 7.33 -6.50
N ALA A 66 -3.17 6.55 -5.68
CA ALA A 66 -3.22 6.73 -4.23
C ALA A 66 -1.83 6.64 -3.62
N GLN A 67 -1.05 5.67 -4.08
CA GLN A 67 0.30 5.43 -3.61
C GLN A 67 1.23 6.61 -3.90
N TRP A 68 1.14 7.16 -5.11
CA TRP A 68 1.88 8.36 -5.47
C TRP A 68 1.49 9.53 -4.56
N ALA A 69 0.19 9.79 -4.40
CA ALA A 69 -0.35 10.85 -3.55
C ALA A 69 0.06 10.71 -2.08
N SER A 70 0.11 9.47 -1.55
CA SER A 70 0.52 9.19 -0.17
C SER A 70 1.96 9.65 0.15
N LYS A 71 2.82 9.70 -0.87
CA LYS A 71 4.22 10.13 -0.78
C LYS A 71 4.38 11.62 -1.05
N GLU A 72 3.59 12.16 -1.98
CA GLU A 72 3.64 13.57 -2.38
C GLU A 72 3.12 14.49 -1.28
N TRP A 73 2.07 14.07 -0.60
CA TRP A 73 1.31 14.93 0.32
C TRP A 73 1.53 14.52 1.79
N PRO A 74 2.21 15.34 2.61
CA PRO A 74 2.60 14.99 3.97
C PRO A 74 1.44 14.61 4.90
N GLN A 75 0.23 15.14 4.67
CA GLN A 75 -0.93 14.86 5.51
C GLN A 75 -1.31 13.36 5.56
N PHE A 76 -1.03 12.61 4.49
CA PHE A 76 -1.32 11.17 4.42
C PHE A 76 -0.24 10.32 5.08
N ARG A 77 0.89 10.93 5.45
CA ARG A 77 1.99 10.28 6.18
C ARG A 77 2.46 8.97 5.52
N GLY A 78 2.35 8.82 4.20
CA GLY A 78 2.76 7.63 3.46
C GLY A 78 1.72 6.52 3.29
N VAL A 79 0.47 6.71 3.70
CA VAL A 79 -0.62 5.75 3.43
C VAL A 79 -1.87 6.49 2.98
N LEU A 80 -2.48 6.05 1.87
CA LEU A 80 -3.76 6.61 1.40
C LEU A 80 -4.66 5.51 0.84
N ALA A 81 -5.91 5.47 1.30
CA ALA A 81 -6.93 4.58 0.74
C ALA A 81 -7.99 5.35 -0.07
N LEU A 82 -8.11 5.05 -1.36
CA LEU A 82 -9.17 5.55 -2.23
C LEU A 82 -10.33 4.54 -2.27
N SER A 83 -11.21 4.61 -1.27
CA SER A 83 -12.43 3.80 -1.21
C SER A 83 -13.64 4.60 -1.66
N PRO A 84 -14.42 4.16 -2.68
CA PRO A 84 -15.68 4.81 -3.00
C PRO A 84 -16.69 4.60 -1.85
N ILE A 85 -17.48 5.63 -1.55
CA ILE A 85 -18.47 5.67 -0.45
C ILE A 85 -19.52 4.55 -0.55
N ILE A 86 -19.66 3.89 -1.71
CA ILE A 86 -20.85 3.11 -2.07
C ILE A 86 -20.70 1.59 -2.11
N HIS A 87 -19.53 0.96 -2.00
CA HIS A 87 -19.47 -0.52 -2.12
C HIS A 87 -18.37 -1.17 -1.28
N ALA A 88 -18.74 -1.71 -0.11
CA ALA A 88 -17.90 -2.53 0.77
C ALA A 88 -17.59 -3.95 0.24
N GLY A 89 -17.61 -4.17 -1.08
CA GLY A 89 -17.57 -5.52 -1.67
C GLY A 89 -16.83 -5.65 -3.00
N ARG A 90 -15.98 -4.68 -3.37
CA ARG A 90 -15.25 -4.70 -4.65
C ARG A 90 -13.76 -4.93 -4.43
N GLN A 91 -13.10 -5.57 -5.40
CA GLN A 91 -11.67 -5.89 -5.37
C GLN A 91 -10.84 -4.67 -4.96
N ASN A 92 -10.12 -4.77 -3.85
CA ASN A 92 -9.20 -3.73 -3.41
C ASN A 92 -7.77 -4.18 -3.70
N TYR A 93 -7.04 -3.35 -4.42
CA TYR A 93 -5.62 -3.53 -4.69
C TYR A 93 -4.83 -2.57 -3.81
N SER A 94 -3.65 -3.00 -3.37
CA SER A 94 -2.65 -2.12 -2.79
C SER A 94 -1.47 -1.98 -3.74
N ALA A 95 -0.91 -0.78 -3.86
CA ALA A 95 0.35 -0.52 -4.52
C ALA A 95 1.38 -0.07 -3.48
N CYS A 96 2.48 -0.81 -3.39
CA CYS A 96 3.59 -0.57 -2.48
C CYS A 96 4.82 -0.19 -3.29
N SER A 97 5.39 0.99 -3.04
CA SER A 97 6.67 1.37 -3.66
C SER A 97 7.58 2.13 -2.71
N ARG A 98 8.89 1.96 -2.91
CA ARG A 98 9.92 2.61 -2.08
C ARG A 98 9.74 4.13 -2.08
N TRP A 99 9.87 4.73 -0.90
CA TRP A 99 9.90 6.17 -0.75
C TRP A 99 11.27 6.68 -1.22
N LYS A 100 11.30 7.36 -2.36
CA LYS A 100 12.43 8.23 -2.72
C LYS A 100 12.09 9.60 -2.18
N LYS A 101 12.86 10.13 -1.22
CA LYS A 101 12.69 11.53 -0.80
C LYS A 101 12.84 12.39 -2.07
N SER A 102 11.79 13.10 -2.47
CA SER A 102 11.97 14.32 -3.26
C SER A 102 12.90 15.21 -2.43
N GLY A 103 13.97 15.68 -3.06
CA GLY A 103 15.09 16.35 -2.39
C GLY A 103 14.64 17.45 -1.44
N ALA A 104 15.33 17.50 -0.29
CA ALA A 104 15.41 18.71 0.52
C ALA A 104 16.18 19.80 -0.26
#